data_AF-A0A7C4DID2-F1
#
_entry.id   AF-A0A7C4DID2-F1
#
_cell.length_a   1.000
_cell.length_b   1.000
_cell.length_c   1.000
_cell.angle_alpha   90.00
_cell.angle_beta   90.00
_cell.angle_gamma   90.00
#
_symmetry.space_group_name_H-M   'P 1'
#
loop_
_entity.id
_entity.type
_entity.pdbx_description
1 polymer ?
#
loop_
_entity_poly.entity_id
_entity_poly.type
_entity_poly.pdbx_seq_one_letter_code
_entity_poly.pdbx_strand_id
1 'polypeptide(L)'
;LIGVILASVPLSFLEIKNFYGILLSIFFYIPWLLIFYFLKKWSLENRLVTLIQMFDATITFTSIQFFGFGEQHIVPTILISIFSPVSFLFAKLFVVALILILIDKLSEEKEFNKFLKLCIGILGGATGTRDFIALATLIG
;
A
#
# COMPACT_ATOMS: atom_id res chain seq x y z
N LEU A 1 -10.68 19.05 5.06
CA LEU A 1 -11.41 19.50 3.85
C LEU A 1 -10.56 20.43 2.97
N ILE A 2 -10.07 21.56 3.51
CA ILE A 2 -9.29 22.55 2.74
C ILE A 2 -8.09 21.95 2.01
N GLY A 3 -7.27 21.12 2.69
CA GLY A 3 -6.11 20.49 2.06
C GLY A 3 -6.44 19.57 0.88
N VAL A 4 -7.58 18.85 0.94
CA VAL A 4 -8.03 17.98 -0.16
C VAL A 4 -8.44 18.81 -1.37
N ILE A 5 -9.13 19.93 -1.14
CA ILE A 5 -9.52 20.86 -2.19
C ILE A 5 -8.28 21.46 -2.86
N LEU A 6 -7.31 21.95 -2.07
CA LEU A 6 -6.06 22.49 -2.60
C LEU A 6 -5.25 21.44 -3.37
N ALA A 7 -5.25 20.18 -2.93
CA ALA A 7 -4.57 19.09 -3.64
C ALA A 7 -5.29 18.65 -4.92
N SER A 8 -6.61 18.82 -5.04
CA SER A 8 -7.35 18.45 -6.26
C SER A 8 -7.01 19.33 -7.48
N VAL A 9 -6.66 20.60 -7.26
CA VAL A 9 -6.30 21.53 -8.34
C VAL A 9 -5.09 21.04 -9.14
N PRO A 10 -3.91 20.74 -8.56
CA PRO A 10 -2.78 20.21 -9.31
C PRO A 10 -3.06 18.84 -9.93
N LEU A 11 -3.86 17.99 -9.26
CA LEU A 11 -4.23 16.67 -9.78
C LEU A 11 -5.06 16.76 -11.07
N SER A 12 -5.85 17.82 -11.26
CA SER A 12 -6.66 17.99 -12.47
C SER A 12 -5.84 18.23 -13.75
N PHE A 13 -4.58 18.65 -13.62
CA PHE A 13 -3.67 18.83 -14.75
C PHE A 13 -2.95 17.54 -15.16
N LEU A 14 -3.16 16.44 -14.42
CA LEU A 14 -2.54 15.17 -14.75
C LEU A 14 -3.38 14.40 -15.76
N GLU A 15 -2.77 14.08 -16.90
CA GLU A 15 -3.38 13.21 -17.90
C GLU A 15 -3.13 11.74 -17.53
N ILE A 16 -4.20 10.95 -17.48
CA ILE A 16 -4.10 9.50 -17.29
C ILE A 16 -3.70 8.87 -18.62
N LYS A 17 -2.52 8.26 -18.65
CA LYS A 17 -1.96 7.59 -19.83
C LYS A 17 -2.03 6.07 -19.71
N ASN A 18 -1.85 5.52 -18.50
CA ASN A 18 -1.75 4.09 -18.26
C ASN A 18 -3.02 3.47 -17.67
N PHE A 19 -4.10 3.40 -18.46
CA PHE A 19 -5.33 2.72 -18.02
C PHE A 19 -5.09 1.24 -17.72
N TYR A 20 -4.19 0.59 -18.48
CA TYR A 20 -3.86 -0.82 -18.28
C TYR A 20 -3.23 -1.08 -16.90
N GLY A 21 -2.27 -0.25 -16.48
CA GLY A 21 -1.64 -0.35 -15.16
C GLY A 21 -2.60 -0.11 -14.01
N ILE A 22 -3.56 0.80 -14.17
CA ILE A 22 -4.63 1.02 -13.19
C ILE A 22 -5.47 -0.26 -13.05
N LEU A 23 -5.92 -0.85 -14.16
CA LEU A 23 -6.76 -2.05 -14.13
C LEU A 23 -6.02 -3.25 -13.51
N LEU A 24 -4.75 -3.46 -13.86
CA LEU A 24 -3.93 -4.50 -13.25
C LEU A 24 -3.79 -4.30 -11.74
N SER A 25 -3.53 -3.07 -11.30
CA SER A 25 -3.38 -2.76 -9.88
C SER A 25 -4.65 -3.03 -9.09
N ILE A 26 -5.81 -2.67 -9.65
CA ILE A 26 -7.11 -2.99 -9.04
C ILE A 26 -7.33 -4.50 -9.00
N PHE A 27 -7.04 -5.20 -10.10
CA PHE A 27 -7.20 -6.65 -10.19
C PHE A 27 -6.40 -7.39 -9.11
N PHE A 28 -5.13 -7.04 -8.92
CA PHE A 28 -4.29 -7.64 -7.88
C PHE A 28 -4.63 -7.19 -6.46
N TYR A 29 -5.32 -6.06 -6.29
CA TYR A 29 -5.72 -5.56 -4.98
C TYR A 29 -7.03 -6.20 -4.45
N ILE A 30 -7.95 -6.60 -5.34
CA ILE A 30 -9.24 -7.22 -4.99
C ILE A 30 -9.11 -8.43 -4.03
N PRO A 31 -8.17 -9.38 -4.23
CA PRO A 31 -7.99 -10.49 -3.31
C PRO A 31 -7.73 -10.04 -1.86
N TRP A 32 -6.94 -8.98 -1.66
CA TRP A 32 -6.68 -8.43 -0.33
C TRP A 32 -7.96 -7.86 0.31
N LEU A 33 -8.76 -7.12 -0.46
CA LEU A 33 -10.06 -6.62 0.00
C LEU A 33 -10.96 -7.76 0.47
N LEU A 34 -11.06 -8.83 -0.32
CA LEU A 34 -11.87 -9.99 0.03
C LEU A 34 -11.36 -10.69 1.30
N ILE A 35 -10.07 -10.99 1.37
CA ILE A 35 -9.44 -11.66 2.53
C ILE A 35 -9.73 -10.87 3.81
N PHE A 36 -9.44 -9.57 3.82
CA PHE A 36 -9.61 -8.75 5.03
C PHE A 36 -11.06 -8.38 5.33
N TYR A 37 -11.95 -8.40 4.32
CA TYR A 37 -13.40 -8.31 4.56
C TYR A 37 -13.91 -9.50 5.38
N PHE A 38 -13.48 -10.72 5.05
CA PHE A 38 -13.89 -11.94 5.76
C PHE A 38 -13.16 -12.18 7.10
N LEU A 39 -11.99 -11.57 7.33
CA LEU A 39 -11.22 -11.66 8.58
C LEU A 39 -11.83 -10.82 9.73
N LYS A 40 -13.12 -11.00 10.03
CA LYS A 40 -13.85 -10.23 11.06
C LYS A 40 -13.29 -10.39 12.49
N LYS A 41 -12.50 -11.44 12.74
CA LYS A 41 -11.83 -11.65 14.04
C LYS A 41 -10.75 -10.60 14.33
N TRP A 42 -10.20 -9.95 13.30
CA TRP A 42 -9.18 -8.92 13.48
C TRP A 42 -9.81 -7.53 13.59
N SER A 43 -9.20 -6.65 14.40
CA SER A 43 -9.75 -5.31 14.66
C SER A 43 -9.94 -4.53 13.35
N LEU A 44 -10.92 -3.63 13.32
CA LEU A 44 -11.19 -2.84 12.12
C LEU A 44 -9.96 -2.00 11.74
N GLU A 45 -9.31 -1.39 12.72
CA GLU A 45 -8.11 -0.57 12.54
C GLU A 45 -6.99 -1.38 11.89
N ASN A 46 -6.75 -2.60 12.37
CA ASN A 46 -5.70 -3.46 11.81
C ASN A 46 -5.99 -3.86 10.37
N ARG A 47 -7.25 -4.19 10.08
CA ARG A 47 -7.68 -4.52 8.72
C ARG A 47 -7.50 -3.33 7.78
N LEU A 48 -7.90 -2.13 8.20
CA LEU A 48 -7.76 -0.91 7.40
C LEU A 48 -6.29 -0.58 7.15
N VAL A 49 -5.45 -0.59 8.18
CA VAL A 49 -4.02 -0.31 8.04
C VAL A 49 -3.33 -1.34 7.14
N THR A 50 -3.67 -2.61 7.30
CA THR A 50 -3.11 -3.67 6.45
C THR A 50 -3.57 -3.51 5.01
N LEU A 51 -4.85 -3.21 4.76
CA LEU A 51 -5.35 -2.95 3.41
C LEU A 51 -4.62 -1.77 2.75
N ILE A 52 -4.39 -0.68 3.48
CA ILE A 52 -3.64 0.48 2.96
C ILE A 52 -2.19 0.09 2.62
N GLN A 53 -1.53 -0.67 3.48
CA GLN A 53 -0.17 -1.16 3.22
C GLN A 53 -0.10 -2.17 2.07
N MET A 54 -1.14 -2.99 1.91
CA MET A 54 -1.23 -3.93 0.79
C MET A 54 -1.58 -3.24 -0.52
N PHE A 55 -2.28 -2.12 -0.49
CA PHE A 55 -2.48 -1.27 -1.66
C PHE A 55 -1.11 -0.79 -2.16
N ASP A 56 -0.32 -0.15 -1.29
CA ASP A 56 1.06 0.26 -1.60
C ASP A 56 1.89 -0.89 -2.17
N ALA A 57 1.93 -2.04 -1.48
CA ALA A 57 2.65 -3.22 -1.95
C ALA A 57 2.19 -3.71 -3.34
N THR A 58 0.89 -3.62 -3.62
CA THR A 58 0.30 -4.02 -4.90
C THR A 58 0.71 -3.08 -6.02
N ILE A 59 0.68 -1.78 -5.78
CA ILE A 59 1.13 -0.78 -6.76
C ILE A 59 2.61 -0.95 -7.09
N THR A 60 3.45 -1.14 -6.07
CA THR A 60 4.87 -1.41 -6.27
C THR A 60 5.10 -2.69 -7.07
N PHE A 61 4.38 -3.77 -6.72
CA PHE A 61 4.44 -5.03 -7.47
C PHE A 61 4.05 -4.85 -8.94
N THR A 62 2.92 -4.21 -9.24
CA THR A 62 2.48 -4.04 -10.62
C THR A 62 3.41 -3.14 -11.41
N SER A 63 3.92 -2.08 -10.80
CA SER A 63 4.87 -1.14 -11.42
C SER A 63 6.19 -1.83 -11.79
N ILE A 64 6.74 -2.65 -10.89
CA ILE A 64 8.00 -3.37 -11.14
C ILE A 64 7.79 -4.48 -12.17
N GLN A 65 6.77 -5.32 -11.96
CA GLN A 65 6.57 -6.53 -12.74
C GLN A 65 6.17 -6.25 -14.20
N PHE A 66 5.34 -5.23 -14.45
CA PHE A 66 4.75 -4.99 -15.77
C PHE A 66 5.26 -3.73 -16.47
N PHE A 67 5.83 -2.78 -15.75
CA PHE A 67 6.19 -1.47 -16.30
C PHE A 67 7.66 -1.08 -16.11
N GLY A 68 8.49 -1.99 -15.59
CA GLY A 68 9.94 -1.81 -15.49
C GLY A 68 10.37 -0.72 -14.49
N PHE A 69 9.52 -0.37 -13.52
CA PHE A 69 9.89 0.57 -12.46
C PHE A 69 10.98 -0.04 -11.59
N GLY A 70 11.92 0.80 -11.15
CA GLY A 70 12.94 0.42 -10.18
C GLY A 70 12.41 0.54 -8.75
N GLU A 71 12.65 -0.49 -7.95
CA GLU A 71 12.46 -0.42 -6.51
C GLU A 71 13.52 0.50 -5.88
N GLN A 72 13.08 1.48 -5.08
CA GLN A 72 13.98 2.47 -4.48
C GLN A 72 14.62 1.96 -3.19
N HIS A 73 14.05 0.93 -2.56
CA HIS A 73 14.48 0.44 -1.26
C HIS A 73 15.46 -0.74 -1.37
N ILE A 74 16.62 -0.63 -0.71
CA ILE A 74 17.70 -1.64 -0.74
C ILE A 74 17.21 -3.04 -0.33
N VAL A 75 16.48 -3.14 0.78
CA VAL A 75 16.01 -4.44 1.33
C VAL A 75 15.01 -5.13 0.39
N PRO A 76 13.94 -4.46 -0.07
CA PRO A 76 13.07 -4.95 -1.14
C PRO A 76 13.81 -5.32 -2.43
N THR A 77 14.76 -4.51 -2.90
CA THR A 77 15.54 -4.81 -4.11
C THR A 77 16.32 -6.12 -3.98
N ILE A 78 16.92 -6.39 -2.82
CA ILE A 78 17.60 -7.66 -2.55
C ILE A 78 16.59 -8.81 -2.54
N LEU A 79 15.45 -8.66 -1.88
CA LEU A 79 14.42 -9.70 -1.83
C LEU A 79 13.87 -10.04 -3.23
N ILE A 80 13.57 -9.02 -4.02
CA ILE A 80 13.01 -9.13 -5.37
C ILE A 80 14.02 -9.80 -6.31
N SER A 81 15.31 -9.45 -6.21
CA SER A 81 16.36 -10.04 -7.03
C SER A 81 16.64 -11.51 -6.71
N ILE A 82 16.43 -11.95 -5.46
CA ILE A 82 16.64 -13.35 -5.05
C ILE A 82 15.42 -14.22 -5.36
N PHE A 83 14.20 -13.73 -5.13
CA PHE A 83 12.98 -14.54 -5.21
C PHE A 83 12.08 -14.20 -6.40
N SER A 84 11.51 -12.99 -6.42
CA SER A 84 10.58 -12.47 -7.45
C SER A 84 9.94 -11.18 -6.92
N PRO A 85 9.43 -10.26 -7.78
CA PRO A 85 8.58 -9.15 -7.35
C PRO A 85 7.37 -9.57 -6.49
N VAL A 86 6.84 -10.79 -6.70
CA VAL A 86 5.74 -11.33 -5.89
C VAL A 86 6.14 -11.52 -4.41
N SER A 87 7.41 -11.79 -4.13
CA SER A 87 7.90 -11.99 -2.76
C SER A 87 7.72 -10.74 -1.89
N PHE A 88 7.77 -9.54 -2.49
CA PHE A 88 7.60 -8.27 -1.80
C PHE A 88 6.20 -8.12 -1.20
N LEU A 89 5.15 -8.57 -1.91
CA LEU A 89 3.77 -8.56 -1.42
C LEU A 89 3.65 -9.33 -0.10
N PHE A 90 4.14 -10.57 -0.09
CA PHE A 90 4.05 -11.45 1.08
C PHE A 90 4.95 -10.98 2.21
N ALA A 91 6.15 -10.48 1.91
CA ALA A 91 7.05 -9.90 2.90
C ALA A 91 6.40 -8.68 3.58
N LYS A 92 5.81 -7.77 2.79
CA LYS A 92 5.14 -6.57 3.32
C LYS A 92 3.95 -6.94 4.19
N LEU A 93 3.13 -7.89 3.74
CA LEU A 93 2.02 -8.42 4.53
C LEU A 93 2.50 -8.98 5.87
N PHE A 94 3.52 -9.83 5.85
CA PHE A 94 4.07 -10.46 7.04
C PHE A 94 4.59 -9.43 8.05
N VAL A 95 5.39 -8.47 7.58
CA VAL A 95 5.95 -7.41 8.42
C VAL A 95 4.85 -6.54 9.03
N VAL A 96 3.87 -6.10 8.23
CA VAL A 96 2.76 -5.25 8.72
C VAL A 96 1.90 -6.01 9.72
N ALA A 97 1.52 -7.26 9.42
CA ALA A 97 0.75 -8.08 10.35
C ALA A 97 1.50 -8.31 11.67
N LEU A 98 2.80 -8.59 11.61
CA LEU A 98 3.64 -8.76 12.79
C LEU A 98 3.71 -7.48 13.63
N ILE A 99 3.97 -6.33 13.00
CA ILE A 99 4.01 -5.03 13.69
C ILE A 99 2.68 -4.72 14.37
N LEU A 100 1.55 -4.94 13.68
CA LEU A 100 0.23 -4.68 14.26
C LEU A 100 -0.08 -5.61 15.44
N ILE A 101 0.30 -6.89 15.35
CA ILE A 101 0.17 -7.85 16.47
C ILE A 101 1.05 -7.42 17.65
N LEU A 102 2.27 -6.94 17.40
CA LEU A 102 3.16 -6.45 18.44
C LEU A 102 2.60 -5.19 19.11
N ILE A 103 2.09 -4.23 18.34
CA ILE A 103 1.43 -3.02 18.88
C ILE A 103 0.24 -3.40 19.77
N ASP A 104 -0.55 -4.39 19.36
CA ASP A 104 -1.70 -4.87 20.14
C ASP A 104 -1.31 -5.59 21.43
N LYS A 105 -0.14 -6.22 21.48
CA LYS A 105 0.35 -6.93 22.66
C LYS A 105 1.15 -6.05 23.61
N LEU A 106 1.87 -5.07 23.09
CA LEU A 106 2.83 -4.27 23.87
C LEU A 106 2.27 -2.93 24.34
N SER A 107 1.27 -2.38 23.65
CA SER A 107 0.72 -1.08 24.03
C SER A 107 -0.35 -1.24 25.12
N GLU A 108 -0.05 -0.75 26.33
CA GLU A 108 -1.01 -0.73 27.44
C GLU A 108 -2.12 0.32 27.21
N GLU A 109 -1.78 1.43 26.53
CA GLU A 109 -2.70 2.52 26.24
C GLU A 109 -3.38 2.36 24.89
N LYS A 110 -4.72 2.35 24.88
CA LYS A 110 -5.53 2.16 23.67
C LYS A 110 -5.45 3.33 22.69
N GLU A 111 -5.32 4.56 23.19
CA GLU A 111 -5.21 5.74 22.34
C GLU A 111 -3.88 5.77 21.59
N PHE A 112 -2.78 5.50 22.30
CA PHE A 112 -1.47 5.40 21.69
C PHE A 112 -1.39 4.29 20.63
N ASN A 113 -1.99 3.12 20.90
CA ASN A 113 -2.11 2.03 19.93
C ASN A 113 -2.80 2.50 18.63
N LYS A 114 -3.96 3.16 18.75
CA LYS A 114 -4.70 3.68 17.59
C LYS A 114 -3.91 4.75 16.84
N PHE A 115 -3.20 5.62 17.56
CA PHE A 115 -2.34 6.64 16.96
C PHE A 115 -1.20 6.01 16.13
N LEU A 116 -0.48 5.02 16.68
CA LEU A 116 0.57 4.31 15.96
C LEU A 116 0.05 3.66 14.68
N LYS A 117 -1.10 2.98 14.77
CA LYS A 117 -1.77 2.37 13.61
C LYS A 117 -2.15 3.40 12.57
N LEU A 118 -2.67 4.56 12.99
CA LEU A 118 -2.97 5.66 12.08
C LEU A 118 -1.70 6.16 11.38
N CYS A 119 -0.60 6.34 12.09
CA CYS A 119 0.68 6.72 11.49
C CYS A 119 1.16 5.71 10.44
N ILE A 120 1.09 4.41 10.75
CA ILE A 120 1.44 3.34 9.80
C ILE A 120 0.51 3.38 8.58
N GLY A 121 -0.78 3.59 8.78
CA GLY A 121 -1.76 3.76 7.70
C GLY A 121 -1.43 4.95 6.81
N ILE A 122 -1.13 6.12 7.39
CA ILE A 122 -0.79 7.33 6.63
C ILE A 122 0.49 7.13 5.82
N LEU A 123 1.52 6.49 6.39
CA LEU A 123 2.78 6.24 5.69
C LEU A 123 2.58 5.36 4.45
N GLY A 124 1.85 4.24 4.58
CA GLY A 124 1.54 3.37 3.44
C GLY A 124 0.60 4.04 2.43
N GLY A 125 -0.39 4.80 2.91
CA GLY A 125 -1.32 5.51 2.03
C GLY A 125 -0.62 6.58 1.21
N ALA A 126 0.34 7.30 1.80
CA ALA A 126 1.10 8.33 1.13
C ALA A 126 1.98 7.75 0.01
N THR A 127 2.76 6.70 0.30
CA THR A 127 3.63 6.07 -0.70
C THR A 127 2.82 5.36 -1.78
N GLY A 128 1.77 4.63 -1.40
CA GLY A 128 0.95 3.88 -2.35
C GLY A 128 0.17 4.80 -3.29
N THR A 129 -0.36 5.92 -2.77
CA THR A 129 -1.06 6.90 -3.61
C THR A 129 -0.11 7.62 -4.55
N ARG A 130 1.09 7.98 -4.08
CA ARG A 130 2.15 8.57 -4.90
C ARG A 130 2.51 7.65 -6.07
N ASP A 131 2.77 6.38 -5.78
CA ASP A 131 3.19 5.41 -6.79
C ASP A 131 2.05 5.07 -7.75
N PHE A 132 0.80 5.08 -7.28
CA PHE A 132 -0.36 4.86 -8.12
C PHE A 132 -0.55 5.99 -9.13
N ILE A 133 -0.42 7.24 -8.67
CA ILE A 133 -0.49 8.42 -9.55
C ILE A 133 0.67 8.38 -10.56
N ALA A 134 1.88 8.03 -10.12
CA ALA A 134 3.04 7.87 -11.00
C ALA A 134 2.79 6.79 -12.07
N LEU A 135 2.30 5.62 -11.66
CA LEU A 135 1.96 4.52 -12.57
C LEU A 135 0.90 4.95 -13.60
N ALA A 136 -0.13 5.67 -13.16
CA ALA A 136 -1.23 6.13 -13.99
C ALA A 136 -0.84 7.19 -15.05
N THR A 137 0.16 8.03 -14.74
CA THR A 137 0.43 9.26 -15.50
C THR A 137 1.77 9.26 -16.24
N LEU A 138 2.80 8.62 -15.69
CA LEU A 138 4.17 8.69 -16.23
C LEU A 138 4.46 7.60 -17.27
N ILE A 139 3.66 6.54 -17.30
CA ILE A 139 3.78 5.46 -18.28
C ILE A 139 2.72 5.67 -19.36
N GLY A 140 3.13 5.71 -20.62
CA GLY A 140 2.25 5.84 -21.78
C GLY A 140 3.00 5.47 -23.04
#